data_AF-A0A1V8U2V7-F1
#
_entry.id   AF-A0A1V8U2V7-F1
#
_cell.length_a   1.000
_cell.length_b   1.000
_cell.length_c   1.000
_cell.angle_alpha   90.00
_cell.angle_beta   90.00
_cell.angle_gamma   90.00
#
_symmetry.space_group_name_H-M   'P 1'
#
loop_
_entity.id
_entity.type
_entity.pdbx_description
1 polymer ?
#
loop_
_entity_poly.entity_id
_entity_poly.type
_entity_poly.pdbx_seq_one_letter_code
_entity_poly.pdbx_strand_id
1 'polypeptide(L)'
;MAIKLSGPSNPSLHLIPRPSRAFHPPRLTRPATTSSLASKPSPTRKSTVSVFSDDGRVPWNSLTNSGKIARATQQSFNFSLIFIGLGATIGVFTVLYLEVFSPSSKTAIFNRCADKIRKDAKCLELLCGPGLHGKREVEAFGEPSWSRWARNRRIASRVEVDRAGVEHMKMHFYVKGKEAEGTVQVHMSKVKGGEWEYEVLALDVSGQQRVWVEKRGGVREEAKRQGKMFGVRWN
;
A
#
# COMPACT_ATOMS: atom_id res chain seq x y z
N MET A 1 48.87 43.83 16.68
CA MET A 1 49.49 43.23 15.48
C MET A 1 48.46 42.36 14.79
N ALA A 2 47.82 42.88 13.74
CA ALA A 2 46.86 42.15 12.93
C ALA A 2 47.54 41.78 11.61
N ILE A 3 47.66 40.48 11.33
CA ILE A 3 48.21 39.97 10.08
C ILE A 3 47.04 39.44 9.25
N LYS A 4 46.73 40.24 8.23
CA LYS A 4 45.87 39.95 7.08
C LYS A 4 46.57 38.94 6.16
N LEU A 5 45.79 38.18 5.38
CA LEU A 5 46.07 37.38 4.17
C LEU A 5 45.26 36.07 4.30
N SER A 6 44.64 35.45 3.30
CA SER A 6 44.46 35.66 1.87
C SER A 6 43.48 34.53 1.47
N GLY A 7 42.39 34.84 0.78
CA GLY A 7 41.44 33.84 0.30
C GLY A 7 41.55 33.65 -1.22
N PRO A 8 41.54 32.41 -1.71
CA PRO A 8 41.13 32.08 -3.09
C PRO A 8 39.88 31.17 -3.04
N SER A 9 39.04 31.01 -4.05
CA SER A 9 38.99 31.48 -5.43
C SER A 9 37.54 31.19 -5.89
N ASN A 10 36.89 32.18 -6.49
CA ASN A 10 35.55 32.02 -7.06
C ASN A 10 35.72 31.82 -8.57
N PRO A 11 35.35 30.68 -9.17
CA PRO A 11 35.44 30.52 -10.61
C PRO A 11 34.31 31.27 -11.29
N SER A 12 34.69 32.37 -11.95
CA SER A 12 33.89 33.18 -12.87
C SER A 12 33.16 32.31 -13.90
N LEU A 13 31.83 32.33 -13.85
CA LEU A 13 30.97 31.78 -14.90
C LEU A 13 31.08 32.69 -16.13
N HIS A 14 31.88 32.28 -17.11
CA HIS A 14 31.88 32.88 -18.43
C HIS A 14 30.56 32.59 -19.14
N LEU A 15 29.71 33.61 -19.27
CA LEU A 15 28.58 33.61 -20.20
C LEU A 15 29.11 33.58 -21.64
N ILE A 16 28.93 32.45 -22.30
CA ILE A 16 29.13 32.32 -23.76
C ILE A 16 27.85 32.82 -24.44
N PRO A 17 27.90 33.84 -25.31
CA PRO A 17 26.74 34.24 -26.10
C PRO A 17 26.46 33.14 -27.15
N ARG A 18 25.28 32.52 -27.03
CA ARG A 18 24.77 31.57 -28.03
C ARG A 18 24.41 32.34 -29.31
N PRO A 19 24.93 31.97 -30.49
CA PRO A 19 24.45 32.53 -31.74
C PRO A 19 23.04 31.99 -32.02
N SER A 20 22.08 32.91 -32.08
CA SER A 20 20.70 32.69 -32.53
C SER A 20 20.69 32.30 -34.00
N ARG A 21 20.89 31.03 -34.33
CA ARG A 21 20.74 30.53 -35.71
C ARG A 21 19.27 30.27 -35.98
N ALA A 22 18.55 31.30 -36.42
CA ALA A 22 17.20 31.18 -36.97
C ALA A 22 17.25 30.35 -38.26
N PHE A 23 17.03 29.04 -38.14
CA PHE A 23 16.80 28.17 -39.29
C PHE A 23 15.43 28.49 -39.89
N HIS A 24 15.45 29.27 -40.96
CA HIS A 24 14.31 29.43 -41.85
C HIS A 24 14.28 28.20 -42.78
N PRO A 25 13.21 27.40 -42.81
CA PRO A 25 13.10 26.35 -43.83
C PRO A 25 12.95 27.02 -45.21
N PRO A 26 13.57 26.48 -46.27
CA PRO A 26 13.38 26.98 -47.62
C PRO A 26 11.91 26.80 -48.01
N ARG A 27 11.23 27.91 -48.25
CA ARG A 27 9.87 27.96 -48.80
C ARG A 27 9.95 27.53 -50.26
N LEU A 28 9.85 26.23 -50.52
CA LEU A 28 9.68 25.70 -51.87
C LEU A 28 8.30 26.12 -52.40
N THR A 29 8.25 27.24 -53.12
CA THR A 29 7.13 27.58 -53.98
C THR A 29 7.11 26.58 -55.14
N ARG A 30 6.33 25.51 -55.01
CA ARG A 30 5.96 24.67 -56.16
C ARG A 30 4.95 25.47 -57.00
N PRO A 31 5.20 25.72 -58.30
CA PRO A 31 4.19 26.29 -59.17
C PRO A 31 3.04 25.29 -59.31
N ALA A 32 1.83 25.77 -59.06
CA ALA A 32 0.61 25.07 -59.43
C ALA A 32 0.42 25.22 -60.94
N THR A 33 0.77 24.19 -61.71
CA THR A 33 0.26 24.04 -63.08
C THR A 33 -0.92 23.08 -63.02
N THR A 34 -2.12 23.66 -63.01
CA THR A 34 -3.36 22.97 -63.33
C THR A 34 -3.37 22.73 -64.83
N SER A 35 -3.04 21.52 -65.27
CA SER A 35 -3.45 21.02 -66.57
C SER A 35 -4.41 19.86 -66.38
N SER A 36 -5.69 20.19 -66.50
CA SER A 36 -6.77 19.23 -66.70
C SER A 36 -6.55 18.50 -68.01
N LEU A 37 -6.08 17.26 -67.96
CA LEU A 37 -6.28 16.29 -69.03
C LEU A 37 -6.95 15.06 -68.41
N ALA A 38 -8.22 14.87 -68.77
CA ALA A 38 -9.00 13.70 -68.41
C ALA A 38 -8.29 12.45 -68.94
N SER A 39 -7.70 11.67 -68.04
CA SER A 39 -7.23 10.31 -68.33
C SER A 39 -8.14 9.32 -67.62
N LYS A 40 -8.47 8.25 -68.35
CA LYS A 40 -9.36 7.13 -67.99
C LYS A 40 -9.15 6.64 -66.55
N PRO A 41 -10.19 6.06 -65.88
CA PRO A 41 -10.05 5.57 -64.51
C PRO A 41 -9.02 4.44 -64.45
N SER A 42 -7.80 4.77 -64.02
CA SER A 42 -6.78 3.80 -63.66
C SER A 42 -7.24 3.08 -62.39
N PRO A 43 -7.08 1.74 -62.27
CA PRO A 43 -7.47 1.02 -61.06
C PRO A 43 -6.73 1.61 -59.85
N THR A 44 -7.49 2.02 -58.83
CA THR A 44 -7.03 2.67 -57.61
C THR A 44 -5.94 1.83 -56.93
N ARG A 45 -4.68 2.19 -57.17
CA ARG A 45 -3.52 1.55 -56.54
C ARG A 45 -3.53 1.89 -55.06
N LYS A 46 -3.98 0.95 -54.24
CA LYS A 46 -4.02 1.09 -52.77
C LYS A 46 -2.60 1.30 -52.27
N SER A 47 -2.33 2.40 -51.57
CA SER A 47 -0.99 2.69 -51.07
C SER A 47 -0.67 1.85 -49.83
N THR A 48 0.55 1.32 -49.78
CA THR A 48 1.09 0.57 -48.65
C THR A 48 1.86 1.55 -47.77
N VAL A 49 1.24 1.99 -46.68
CA VAL A 49 1.87 2.90 -45.72
C VAL A 49 2.39 2.08 -44.55
N SER A 50 3.67 2.29 -44.19
CA SER A 50 4.31 1.64 -43.04
C SER A 50 4.03 2.43 -41.75
N VAL A 51 4.16 1.76 -40.60
CA VAL A 51 3.92 2.33 -39.25
C VAL A 51 4.77 3.58 -38.97
N PHE A 52 5.90 3.75 -39.68
CA PHE A 52 6.86 4.84 -39.47
C PHE A 52 6.79 5.96 -40.52
N SER A 53 5.97 5.82 -41.57
CA SER A 53 5.91 6.78 -42.70
C SER A 53 4.50 7.28 -42.99
N ASP A 54 3.58 7.22 -42.02
CA ASP A 54 2.22 7.72 -42.19
C ASP A 54 2.09 9.22 -41.85
N ASP A 55 1.95 10.04 -42.89
CA ASP A 55 1.74 11.49 -42.77
C ASP A 55 0.25 11.90 -42.73
N GLY A 56 -0.69 10.94 -42.61
CA GLY A 56 -2.13 11.20 -42.54
C GLY A 56 -2.81 11.72 -43.83
N ARG A 57 -2.05 12.01 -44.89
CA ARG A 57 -2.57 12.60 -46.15
C ARG A 57 -3.43 11.67 -47.01
N VAL A 58 -3.27 10.35 -46.86
CA VAL A 58 -4.03 9.36 -47.64
C VAL A 58 -5.36 9.05 -46.94
N PRO A 59 -6.53 9.17 -47.61
CA PRO A 59 -7.83 8.91 -46.98
C PRO A 59 -8.06 7.43 -46.66
N TRP A 60 -8.74 7.13 -45.55
CA TRP A 60 -8.94 5.76 -44.99
C TRP A 60 -9.38 4.70 -46.01
N ASN A 61 -10.23 5.07 -46.97
CA ASN A 61 -10.80 4.16 -47.96
C ASN A 61 -9.80 3.71 -49.05
N SER A 62 -8.67 4.39 -49.21
CA SER A 62 -7.64 4.04 -50.19
C SER A 62 -6.42 3.31 -49.60
N LEU A 63 -6.42 3.03 -48.29
CA LEU A 63 -5.37 2.24 -47.65
C LEU A 63 -5.59 0.74 -47.83
N THR A 64 -4.48 0.03 -48.02
CA THR A 64 -4.41 -1.43 -47.86
C THR A 64 -4.78 -1.84 -46.43
N ASN A 65 -5.25 -3.08 -46.25
CA ASN A 65 -5.64 -3.59 -44.93
C ASN A 65 -4.50 -3.47 -43.91
N SER A 66 -3.25 -3.62 -44.35
CA SER A 66 -2.04 -3.42 -43.54
C SER A 66 -1.81 -1.96 -43.13
N GLY A 67 -2.07 -0.99 -44.02
CA GLY A 67 -1.96 0.43 -43.70
C GLY A 67 -3.02 0.92 -42.70
N LYS A 68 -4.23 0.36 -42.74
CA LYS A 68 -5.27 0.65 -41.73
C LYS A 68 -4.86 0.17 -40.34
N ILE A 69 -4.28 -1.02 -40.26
CA ILE A 69 -3.74 -1.57 -39.00
C ILE A 69 -2.57 -0.72 -38.51
N ALA A 70 -1.65 -0.33 -39.38
CA ALA A 70 -0.51 0.51 -39.01
C ALA A 70 -0.95 1.84 -38.35
N ARG A 71 -1.94 2.53 -38.94
CA ARG A 71 -2.53 3.74 -38.37
C ARG A 71 -3.23 3.50 -37.03
N ALA A 72 -4.02 2.43 -36.95
CA ALA A 72 -4.71 2.06 -35.72
C ALA A 72 -3.72 1.74 -34.59
N THR A 73 -2.59 1.10 -34.90
CA THR A 73 -1.52 0.80 -33.93
C THR A 73 -0.81 2.06 -33.44
N GLN A 74 -0.47 2.99 -34.35
CA GLN A 74 0.19 4.24 -33.97
C GLN A 74 -0.70 5.11 -33.08
N GLN A 75 -2.01 5.13 -33.33
CA GLN A 75 -2.97 5.86 -32.51
C GLN A 75 -3.26 5.17 -31.16
N SER A 76 -3.22 3.83 -31.10
CA SER A 76 -3.56 3.06 -29.89
C SER A 76 -2.39 2.81 -28.94
N PHE A 77 -1.14 2.98 -29.38
CA PHE A 77 0.05 2.72 -28.55
C PHE A 77 0.08 3.58 -27.28
N ASN A 78 -0.18 4.88 -27.37
CA ASN A 78 -0.21 5.77 -26.19
C ASN A 78 -1.30 5.36 -25.18
N PHE A 79 -2.49 4.99 -25.68
CA PHE A 79 -3.57 4.50 -24.82
C PHE A 79 -3.20 3.16 -24.18
N SER A 80 -2.51 2.27 -24.89
CA SER A 80 -2.05 1.00 -24.34
C SER A 80 -1.11 1.20 -23.15
N LEU A 81 -0.17 2.15 -23.25
CA LEU A 81 0.74 2.50 -22.16
C LEU A 81 -0.01 3.07 -20.95
N ILE A 82 -1.04 3.90 -21.20
CA ILE A 82 -1.90 4.43 -20.14
C ILE A 82 -2.65 3.30 -19.43
N PHE A 83 -3.24 2.36 -20.16
CA PHE A 83 -3.95 1.23 -19.56
C PHE A 83 -3.04 0.28 -18.79
N ILE A 84 -1.82 0.03 -19.30
CA ILE A 84 -0.81 -0.75 -18.58
C ILE A 84 -0.43 -0.06 -17.28
N GLY A 85 -0.13 1.26 -17.34
CA GLY A 85 0.20 2.04 -16.15
C GLY A 85 -0.94 2.10 -15.13
N LEU A 86 -2.19 2.25 -15.61
CA LEU A 86 -3.37 2.22 -14.76
C LEU A 86 -3.56 0.85 -14.11
N GLY A 87 -3.44 -0.24 -14.87
CA GLY A 87 -3.55 -1.61 -14.36
C GLY A 87 -2.48 -1.92 -13.30
N ALA A 88 -1.22 -1.51 -13.55
CA ALA A 88 -0.14 -1.66 -12.57
C ALA A 88 -0.42 -0.86 -11.29
N THR A 89 -0.89 0.38 -11.42
CA THR A 89 -1.21 1.25 -10.28
C THR A 89 -2.36 0.69 -9.45
N ILE A 90 -3.44 0.23 -10.09
CA ILE A 90 -4.57 -0.43 -9.42
C ILE A 90 -4.08 -1.71 -8.73
N GLY A 91 -3.26 -2.53 -9.39
CA GLY A 91 -2.71 -3.75 -8.81
C GLY A 91 -1.87 -3.52 -7.55
N VAL A 92 -1.01 -2.50 -7.54
CA VAL A 92 -0.25 -2.14 -6.33
C VAL A 92 -1.17 -1.59 -5.25
N PHE A 93 -2.11 -0.72 -5.62
CA PHE A 93 -3.06 -0.13 -4.67
C PHE A 93 -3.95 -1.18 -4.00
N THR A 94 -4.42 -2.20 -4.73
CA THR A 94 -5.25 -3.27 -4.17
C THR A 94 -4.49 -4.08 -3.13
N VAL A 95 -3.23 -4.44 -3.40
CA VAL A 95 -2.38 -5.16 -2.43
C VAL A 95 -2.16 -4.31 -1.18
N LEU A 96 -1.83 -3.03 -1.34
CA LEU A 96 -1.64 -2.11 -0.20
C LEU A 96 -2.93 -1.95 0.61
N TYR A 97 -4.08 -1.85 -0.06
CA TYR A 97 -5.37 -1.74 0.62
C TYR A 97 -5.67 -3.01 1.43
N LEU A 98 -5.50 -4.19 0.85
CA LEU A 98 -5.81 -5.46 1.53
C LEU A 98 -4.86 -5.76 2.71
N GLU A 99 -3.57 -5.45 2.56
CA GLU A 99 -2.54 -5.78 3.56
C GLU A 99 -2.35 -4.71 4.63
N VAL A 100 -2.58 -3.42 4.32
CA VAL A 100 -2.24 -2.31 5.23
C VAL A 100 -3.47 -1.55 5.67
N PHE A 101 -4.24 -1.02 4.71
CA PHE A 101 -5.32 -0.07 5.01
C PHE A 101 -6.64 -0.71 5.39
N SER A 102 -6.84 -1.98 5.04
CA SER A 102 -8.05 -2.72 5.39
C SER A 102 -8.19 -2.74 6.91
N PRO A 103 -9.37 -2.44 7.47
CA PRO A 103 -9.62 -2.62 8.89
C PRO A 103 -9.33 -4.05 9.36
N SER A 104 -9.47 -5.04 8.46
CA SER A 104 -9.17 -6.45 8.73
C SER A 104 -7.68 -6.82 8.62
N SER A 105 -6.79 -5.85 8.37
CA SER A 105 -5.36 -6.10 8.26
C SER A 105 -4.71 -6.41 9.61
N LYS A 106 -3.57 -7.12 9.58
CA LYS A 106 -2.81 -7.50 10.79
C LYS A 106 -2.37 -6.26 11.58
N THR A 107 -1.92 -5.22 10.88
CA THR A 107 -1.47 -3.96 11.48
C THR A 107 -2.62 -3.16 12.08
N ALA A 108 -3.77 -3.11 11.40
CA ALA A 108 -4.99 -2.49 11.94
C ALA A 108 -5.47 -3.21 13.20
N ILE A 109 -5.44 -4.54 13.22
CA ILE A 109 -5.80 -5.33 14.40
C ILE A 109 -4.81 -5.10 15.54
N PHE A 110 -3.51 -5.09 15.27
CA PHE A 110 -2.49 -4.76 16.27
C PHE A 110 -2.75 -3.39 16.91
N ASN A 111 -2.96 -2.35 16.09
CA ASN A 111 -3.24 -1.00 16.59
C ASN A 111 -4.52 -0.95 17.43
N ARG A 112 -5.57 -1.65 16.99
CA ARG A 112 -6.83 -1.76 17.75
C ARG A 112 -6.63 -2.47 19.09
N CYS A 113 -5.88 -3.57 19.13
CA CYS A 113 -5.58 -4.30 20.37
C CYS A 113 -4.74 -3.44 21.32
N ALA A 114 -3.67 -2.81 20.82
CA ALA A 114 -2.83 -1.91 21.61
C ALA A 114 -3.65 -0.75 22.19
N ASP A 115 -4.56 -0.17 21.42
CA ASP A 115 -5.44 0.89 21.89
C ASP A 115 -6.47 0.42 22.92
N LYS A 116 -6.92 -0.85 22.88
CA LYS A 116 -7.74 -1.43 23.94
C LYS A 116 -6.95 -1.60 25.23
N ILE A 117 -5.72 -2.13 25.17
CA ILE A 117 -4.83 -2.26 26.34
C ILE A 117 -4.56 -0.89 26.97
N ARG A 118 -4.33 0.14 26.16
CA ARG A 118 -4.10 1.53 26.62
C ARG A 118 -5.33 2.21 27.22
N LYS A 119 -6.52 1.66 27.03
CA LYS A 119 -7.78 2.20 27.58
C LYS A 119 -8.22 1.46 28.83
N ASP A 120 -7.78 0.22 29.03
CA ASP A 120 -8.14 -0.57 30.20
C ASP A 120 -7.35 -0.09 31.43
N ALA A 121 -8.06 0.36 32.45
CA ALA A 121 -7.48 0.87 33.70
C ALA A 121 -6.63 -0.20 34.40
N LYS A 122 -7.06 -1.48 34.36
CA LYS A 122 -6.30 -2.58 35.00
C LYS A 122 -4.96 -2.80 34.32
N CYS A 123 -4.92 -2.72 32.99
CA CYS A 123 -3.68 -2.84 32.24
C CYS A 123 -2.75 -1.65 32.49
N LEU A 124 -3.29 -0.43 32.53
CA LEU A 124 -2.51 0.77 32.81
C LEU A 124 -1.89 0.75 34.21
N GLU A 125 -2.67 0.36 35.22
CA GLU A 125 -2.19 0.27 36.60
C GLU A 125 -1.03 -0.74 36.73
N LEU A 126 -1.13 -1.90 36.07
CA LEU A 126 -0.06 -2.90 36.08
C LEU A 126 1.20 -2.48 35.32
N LEU A 127 1.07 -1.69 34.25
CA LEU A 127 2.19 -1.31 33.38
C LEU A 127 2.88 -0.02 33.85
N CYS A 128 2.12 0.94 34.38
CA CYS A 128 2.58 2.29 34.72
C CYS A 128 2.53 2.60 36.22
N GLY A 129 1.93 1.72 37.04
CA GLY A 129 1.76 1.90 38.48
C GLY A 129 0.45 2.60 38.86
N PRO A 130 0.25 2.92 40.15
CA PRO A 130 -0.93 3.65 40.61
C PRO A 130 -0.88 5.11 40.12
N GLY A 131 -1.94 5.59 39.47
CA GLY A 131 -2.03 6.98 38.99
C GLY A 131 -2.93 7.18 37.78
N LEU A 132 -3.08 8.44 37.35
CA LEU A 132 -3.78 8.79 36.12
C LEU A 132 -2.79 8.77 34.96
N HIS A 133 -2.83 7.70 34.17
CA HIS A 133 -1.87 7.48 33.07
C HIS A 133 -2.50 7.74 31.71
N GLY A 134 -1.72 8.35 30.81
CA GLY A 134 -2.14 8.63 29.44
C GLY A 134 -1.78 7.53 28.45
N LYS A 135 -2.46 7.55 27.28
CA LYS A 135 -2.19 6.63 26.15
C LYS A 135 -0.71 6.53 25.74
N ARG A 136 0.06 7.62 25.91
CA ARG A 136 1.45 7.75 25.44
C ARG A 136 2.48 7.05 26.33
N GLU A 137 2.09 6.62 27.52
CA GLU A 137 3.00 6.03 28.51
C GLU A 137 3.20 4.52 28.28
N VAL A 138 2.34 3.90 27.47
CA VAL A 138 2.44 2.49 27.11
C VAL A 138 2.86 2.34 25.65
N GLU A 139 4.10 1.93 25.46
CA GLU A 139 4.65 1.57 24.16
C GLU A 139 4.22 0.14 23.81
N ALA A 140 3.88 -0.09 22.54
CA ALA A 140 3.53 -1.42 22.03
C ALA A 140 4.37 -1.72 20.80
N PHE A 141 4.95 -2.91 20.73
CA PHE A 141 5.87 -3.28 19.68
C PHE A 141 5.88 -4.78 19.39
N GLY A 142 6.31 -5.15 18.18
CA GLY A 142 6.42 -6.54 17.74
C GLY A 142 7.58 -7.32 18.37
N GLU A 143 7.92 -8.47 17.79
CA GLU A 143 8.97 -9.34 18.30
C GLU A 143 10.34 -8.66 18.33
N PRO A 144 11.12 -8.84 19.41
CA PRO A 144 12.51 -8.40 19.45
C PRO A 144 13.33 -9.26 18.49
N SER A 145 14.23 -8.62 17.76
CA SER A 145 15.23 -9.30 16.93
C SER A 145 16.55 -9.39 17.67
N TRP A 146 17.22 -10.54 17.58
CA TRP A 146 18.55 -10.77 18.15
C TRP A 146 19.65 -9.95 17.45
N SER A 147 19.44 -9.56 16.19
CA SER A 147 20.43 -8.80 15.42
C SER A 147 20.28 -7.29 15.65
N ARG A 148 21.38 -6.64 16.05
CA ARG A 148 21.46 -5.17 16.23
C ARG A 148 21.16 -4.37 14.96
N TRP A 149 21.34 -4.99 13.79
CA TRP A 149 21.00 -4.40 12.49
C TRP A 149 19.54 -4.59 12.11
N ALA A 150 18.88 -5.65 12.59
CA ALA A 150 17.48 -5.95 12.30
C ALA A 150 16.54 -5.43 13.40
N ARG A 151 16.64 -4.13 13.76
CA ARG A 151 15.80 -3.48 14.78
C ARG A 151 14.33 -3.30 14.39
N ASN A 152 13.91 -3.76 13.22
CA ASN A 152 12.51 -3.72 12.82
C ASN A 152 11.73 -4.81 13.58
N ARG A 153 10.93 -4.38 14.56
CA ARG A 153 10.12 -5.28 15.40
C ARG A 153 8.89 -5.74 14.60
N ARG A 154 8.98 -6.90 13.94
CA ARG A 154 7.89 -7.47 13.16
C ARG A 154 6.77 -7.96 14.08
N ILE A 155 5.53 -7.70 13.71
CA ILE A 155 4.37 -8.24 14.42
C ILE A 155 4.22 -9.73 14.04
N ALA A 156 4.45 -10.61 15.01
CA ALA A 156 4.26 -12.05 14.81
C ALA A 156 2.78 -12.40 14.85
N SER A 157 2.28 -12.81 13.69
CA SER A 157 0.91 -13.26 13.50
C SER A 157 0.91 -14.53 12.67
N ARG A 158 0.04 -15.46 13.05
CA ARG A 158 -0.23 -16.71 12.33
C ARG A 158 -1.73 -16.79 12.09
N VAL A 159 -2.10 -17.11 10.85
CA VAL A 159 -3.49 -17.38 10.47
C VAL A 159 -3.58 -18.88 10.14
N GLU A 160 -4.48 -19.56 10.81
CA GLU A 160 -4.77 -20.99 10.65
C GLU A 160 -6.23 -21.11 10.23
N VAL A 161 -6.53 -22.05 9.33
CA VAL A 161 -7.91 -22.32 8.91
C VAL A 161 -8.33 -23.66 9.48
N ASP A 162 -9.41 -23.65 10.25
CA ASP A 162 -9.97 -24.85 10.85
C ASP A 162 -10.73 -25.69 9.81
N ARG A 163 -10.98 -26.97 10.14
CA ARG A 163 -11.75 -27.88 9.27
C ARG A 163 -13.16 -27.38 8.95
N ALA A 164 -13.73 -26.56 9.84
CA ALA A 164 -15.03 -25.92 9.65
C ALA A 164 -14.97 -24.68 8.73
N GLY A 165 -13.79 -24.31 8.22
CA GLY A 165 -13.60 -23.13 7.40
C GLY A 165 -13.57 -21.80 8.17
N VAL A 166 -13.34 -21.85 9.48
CA VAL A 166 -13.14 -20.67 10.33
C VAL A 166 -11.66 -20.31 10.34
N GLU A 167 -11.35 -19.05 10.05
CA GLU A 167 -9.99 -18.51 10.13
C GLU A 167 -9.70 -18.11 11.58
N HIS A 168 -8.65 -18.67 12.17
CA HIS A 168 -8.12 -18.27 13.47
C HIS A 168 -6.83 -17.50 13.29
N MET A 169 -6.82 -16.25 13.73
CA MET A 169 -5.62 -15.44 13.79
C MET A 169 -5.09 -15.40 15.22
N LYS A 170 -3.86 -15.85 15.41
CA LYS A 170 -3.11 -15.74 16.66
C LYS A 170 -2.00 -14.73 16.46
N MET A 171 -1.90 -13.78 17.36
CA MET A 171 -0.89 -12.73 17.33
C MET A 171 -0.43 -12.46 18.75
N HIS A 172 0.85 -12.20 18.90
CA HIS A 172 1.37 -11.71 20.17
C HIS A 172 2.28 -10.52 19.92
N PHE A 173 2.35 -9.63 20.90
CA PHE A 173 3.21 -8.47 20.86
C PHE A 173 3.56 -8.05 22.27
N TYR A 174 4.59 -7.21 22.39
CA TYR A 174 5.11 -6.77 23.67
C TYR A 174 4.63 -5.35 23.96
N VAL A 175 4.36 -5.09 25.23
CA VAL A 175 4.02 -3.77 25.73
C VAL A 175 4.98 -3.40 26.84
N LYS A 176 5.34 -2.12 26.89
CA LYS A 176 6.22 -1.55 27.90
C LYS A 176 5.57 -0.33 28.49
N GLY A 177 5.37 -0.35 29.80
CA GLY A 177 5.05 0.83 30.58
C GLY A 177 6.28 1.32 31.35
N LYS A 178 6.05 2.30 32.22
CA LYS A 178 7.09 2.89 33.06
C LYS A 178 7.63 1.92 34.11
N GLU A 179 6.78 1.05 34.64
CA GLU A 179 7.09 0.17 35.76
C GLU A 179 7.29 -1.28 35.32
N ALA A 180 6.45 -1.76 34.40
CA ALA A 180 6.49 -3.15 33.96
C ALA A 180 6.46 -3.31 32.42
N GLU A 181 6.95 -4.48 32.00
CA GLU A 181 6.86 -4.97 30.63
C GLU A 181 5.96 -6.21 30.61
N GLY A 182 5.21 -6.38 29.52
CA GLY A 182 4.27 -7.48 29.38
C GLY A 182 4.16 -7.97 27.94
N THR A 183 3.57 -9.15 27.79
CA THR A 183 3.23 -9.74 26.50
C THR A 183 1.72 -9.78 26.35
N VAL A 184 1.21 -9.23 25.27
CA VAL A 184 -0.21 -9.30 24.91
C VAL A 184 -0.42 -10.50 24.01
N GLN A 185 -1.36 -11.36 24.39
CA GLN A 185 -1.80 -12.51 23.61
C GLN A 185 -3.14 -12.19 22.97
N VAL A 186 -3.21 -12.30 21.65
CA VAL A 186 -4.40 -12.03 20.85
C VAL A 186 -4.78 -13.30 20.09
N HIS A 187 -6.03 -13.70 20.24
CA HIS A 187 -6.64 -14.75 19.44
C HIS A 187 -7.98 -14.24 18.93
N MET A 188 -8.12 -14.21 17.62
CA MET A 188 -9.35 -13.82 16.94
C MET A 188 -9.79 -14.95 16.01
N SER A 189 -11.09 -15.05 15.81
CA SER A 189 -11.66 -15.93 14.79
C SER A 189 -12.52 -15.15 13.82
N LYS A 190 -12.63 -15.66 12.59
CA LYS A 190 -13.40 -15.06 11.52
C LYS A 190 -14.06 -16.17 10.72
N VAL A 191 -15.38 -16.08 10.60
CA VAL A 191 -16.15 -16.93 9.70
C VAL A 191 -16.01 -16.41 8.27
N LYS A 192 -16.11 -17.28 7.27
CA LYS A 192 -16.03 -16.90 5.85
C LYS A 192 -17.01 -15.75 5.54
N GLY A 193 -16.47 -14.61 5.12
CA GLY A 193 -17.25 -13.40 4.81
C GLY A 193 -17.67 -12.55 6.02
N GLY A 194 -17.34 -12.98 7.24
CA GLY A 194 -17.57 -12.22 8.47
C GLY A 194 -16.42 -11.27 8.84
N GLU A 195 -16.55 -10.60 9.98
CA GLU A 195 -15.49 -9.79 10.57
C GLU A 195 -14.65 -10.59 11.59
N TRP A 196 -13.50 -10.03 11.97
CA TRP A 196 -12.67 -10.61 13.02
C TRP A 196 -13.30 -10.37 14.39
N GLU A 197 -13.54 -11.47 15.11
CA GLU A 197 -14.12 -11.46 16.46
C GLU A 197 -13.07 -11.91 17.48
N TYR A 198 -13.05 -11.26 18.64
CA TYR A 198 -12.10 -11.60 19.70
C TYR A 198 -12.52 -12.89 20.40
N GLU A 199 -11.64 -13.88 20.40
CA GLU A 199 -11.75 -15.05 21.28
C GLU A 199 -11.04 -14.78 22.60
N VAL A 200 -9.83 -14.23 22.50
CA VAL A 200 -8.98 -13.83 23.62
C VAL A 200 -8.22 -12.54 23.30
N LEU A 201 -8.27 -11.58 24.22
CA LEU A 201 -7.32 -10.48 24.34
C LEU A 201 -6.87 -10.42 25.80
N ALA A 202 -5.62 -10.77 26.06
CA ALA A 202 -5.09 -10.83 27.41
C ALA A 202 -3.69 -10.23 27.51
N LEU A 203 -3.42 -9.54 28.62
CA LEU A 203 -2.11 -9.02 28.99
C LEU A 203 -1.48 -9.93 30.03
N ASP A 204 -0.25 -10.36 29.76
CA ASP A 204 0.58 -11.16 30.65
C ASP A 204 1.77 -10.32 31.11
N VAL A 205 1.85 -10.02 32.41
CA VAL A 205 2.94 -9.26 33.03
C VAL A 205 3.70 -10.20 33.96
N SER A 206 5.03 -10.20 33.89
CA SER A 206 5.85 -11.08 34.71
C SER A 206 5.58 -10.85 36.20
N GLY A 207 5.29 -11.93 36.93
CA GLY A 207 5.03 -11.87 38.37
C GLY A 207 3.61 -11.42 38.77
N GLN A 208 2.73 -11.15 37.81
CA GLN A 208 1.34 -10.76 38.06
C GLN A 208 0.36 -11.76 37.42
N GLN A 209 -0.89 -11.75 37.88
CA GLN A 209 -1.93 -12.56 37.26
C GLN A 209 -2.32 -12.01 35.89
N ARG A 210 -2.46 -12.89 34.90
CA ARG A 210 -2.91 -12.52 33.54
C ARG A 210 -4.24 -11.76 33.59
N VAL A 211 -4.25 -10.58 32.98
CA VAL A 211 -5.44 -9.74 32.85
C VAL A 211 -6.15 -10.06 31.53
N TRP A 212 -7.45 -10.36 31.62
CA TRP A 212 -8.30 -10.63 30.47
C TRP A 212 -9.08 -9.36 30.12
N VAL A 213 -8.78 -8.76 28.97
CA VAL A 213 -9.49 -7.57 28.48
C VAL A 213 -10.74 -7.98 27.72
N GLU A 214 -10.63 -8.98 26.84
CA GLU A 214 -11.78 -9.59 26.16
C GLU A 214 -11.65 -11.11 26.14
N LYS A 215 -12.74 -11.81 26.52
CA LYS A 215 -12.79 -13.27 26.53
C LYS A 215 -14.17 -13.76 26.13
N ARG A 216 -14.32 -14.26 24.90
CA ARG A 216 -15.60 -14.79 24.38
C ARG A 216 -16.12 -15.97 25.21
N GLY A 217 -15.23 -16.79 25.77
CA GLY A 217 -15.60 -17.94 26.62
C GLY A 217 -15.91 -17.60 28.08
N GLY A 218 -15.58 -16.40 28.56
CA GLY A 218 -15.78 -16.00 29.96
C GLY A 218 -17.26 -15.93 30.33
N VAL A 219 -18.07 -15.30 29.48
CA VAL A 219 -19.52 -15.15 29.69
C VAL A 219 -20.24 -16.50 29.75
N ARG A 220 -19.84 -17.46 28.89
CA ARG A 220 -20.45 -18.81 28.86
C ARG A 220 -20.02 -19.67 30.04
N GLU A 221 -18.79 -19.53 30.52
CA GLU A 221 -18.28 -20.27 31.68
C GLU A 221 -18.76 -19.67 33.01
N GLU A 222 -18.86 -18.34 33.13
CA GLU A 222 -19.48 -17.67 34.29
C GLU A 222 -20.98 -17.98 34.40
N ALA A 223 -21.72 -17.99 33.29
CA ALA A 223 -23.11 -18.43 33.28
C ALA A 223 -23.26 -19.90 33.73
N LYS A 224 -22.37 -20.79 33.30
CA LYS A 224 -22.33 -22.19 33.79
C LYS A 224 -21.93 -22.32 35.25
N ARG A 225 -21.06 -21.43 35.76
CA ARG A 225 -20.63 -21.39 37.16
C ARG A 225 -21.71 -20.80 38.08
N GLN A 226 -22.47 -19.80 37.62
CA GLN A 226 -23.65 -19.29 38.32
C GLN A 226 -24.73 -20.37 38.50
N GLY A 227 -24.86 -21.30 37.54
CA GLY A 227 -25.72 -22.49 37.67
C GLY A 227 -25.17 -23.59 38.61
N LYS A 228 -24.00 -23.40 39.22
CA LYS A 228 -23.34 -24.32 40.15
C LYS A 228 -22.94 -23.58 41.43
N MET A 229 -23.90 -23.17 42.25
CA MET A 229 -23.62 -22.79 43.63
C MET A 229 -23.81 -24.02 44.53
N PHE A 230 -22.76 -24.43 45.25
CA PHE A 230 -22.74 -25.53 46.24
C PHE A 230 -22.83 -26.97 45.71
N GLY A 231 -22.28 -27.25 44.52
CA GLY A 231 -22.23 -28.62 44.00
C GLY A 231 -23.58 -29.16 43.48
N VAL A 232 -24.64 -28.36 43.58
CA VAL A 232 -25.97 -28.67 43.04
C VAL A 232 -26.20 -27.84 41.77
N ARG A 233 -26.64 -28.50 40.71
CA ARG A 233 -27.06 -27.85 39.46
C ARG A 233 -28.54 -27.49 39.59
N TRP A 234 -28.84 -26.20 39.65
CA TRP A 234 -30.21 -25.71 39.48
C TRP A 234 -30.44 -25.58 37.98
N ASN A 235 -31.26 -26.47 37.43
CA ASN A 235 -31.58 -26.56 36.02
C ASN A 235 -32.97 -26.00 35.77
#